data_AF-A0A974SWT0-F1
#
_entry.id   AF-A0A974SWT0-F1
#
_cell.length_a   1.000
_cell.length_b   1.000
_cell.length_c   1.000
_cell.angle_alpha   90.00
_cell.angle_beta   90.00
_cell.angle_gamma   90.00
#
_symmetry.space_group_name_H-M   'P 1'
#
loop_
_entity.id
_entity.type
_entity.pdbx_description
1 polymer ?
#
loop_
_entity_poly.entity_id
_entity_poly.type
_entity_poly.pdbx_seq_one_letter_code
_entity_poly.pdbx_strand_id
1 'polypeptide(L)'
;MQAHPGKSLWRWLRRRFIGTSSQPSELAQAKALISAVDRGGIPLNPARVNAIARALGLEVSRKAAVEETIERIRAALIRAG
;
A
#
# COMPACT_ATOMS: atom_id res chain seq x y z
N MET A 1 -10.94 -4.52 -40.05
CA MET A 1 -11.22 -4.23 -38.63
C MET A 1 -10.08 -4.83 -37.81
N GLN A 2 -9.09 -4.02 -37.42
CA GLN A 2 -7.85 -4.53 -36.78
C GLN A 2 -7.86 -4.17 -35.28
N ALA A 3 -7.79 -5.18 -34.43
CA ALA A 3 -7.64 -5.03 -32.99
C ALA A 3 -6.15 -4.95 -32.62
N HIS A 4 -5.74 -3.91 -31.89
CA HIS A 4 -4.38 -3.73 -31.38
C HIS A 4 -4.32 -4.05 -29.87
N PRO A 5 -3.79 -5.21 -29.43
CA PRO A 5 -3.54 -5.47 -28.03
C PRO A 5 -2.13 -4.99 -27.67
N GLY A 6 -2.00 -3.84 -27.03
CA GLY A 6 -0.71 -3.47 -26.48
C GLY A 6 -0.54 -1.98 -26.27
N LYS A 7 -1.05 -1.49 -25.14
CA LYS A 7 -0.62 -0.22 -24.49
C LYS A 7 -1.42 0.12 -23.20
N SER A 8 -1.81 -0.88 -22.37
CA SER A 8 -2.55 -0.61 -21.13
C SER A 8 -1.90 -1.09 -19.83
N LEU A 9 -0.75 -1.78 -19.88
CA LEU A 9 -0.05 -2.20 -18.66
C LEU A 9 0.80 -1.06 -18.08
N TRP A 10 1.51 -0.35 -18.96
CA TRP A 10 2.46 0.73 -18.61
C TRP A 10 1.80 1.97 -18.00
N ARG A 11 0.53 2.24 -18.36
CA ARG A 11 -0.21 3.44 -17.90
C ARG A 11 -0.76 3.31 -16.48
N TRP A 12 -0.84 2.09 -15.93
CA TRP A 12 -1.17 1.84 -14.53
C TRP A 12 0.09 1.96 -13.64
N LEU A 13 1.21 1.42 -14.10
CA LEU A 13 2.51 1.53 -13.40
C LEU A 13 2.94 2.99 -13.22
N ARG A 14 2.86 3.83 -14.25
CA ARG A 14 3.34 5.23 -14.18
C ARG A 14 2.51 6.14 -13.27
N ARG A 15 1.23 5.83 -13.03
CA ARG A 15 0.37 6.61 -12.13
C ARG A 15 0.64 6.37 -10.65
N ARG A 16 1.38 5.30 -10.31
CA ARG A 16 1.79 4.98 -8.93
C ARG A 16 3.03 5.76 -8.48
N PHE A 17 3.87 6.18 -9.42
CA PHE A 17 5.13 6.87 -9.12
C PHE A 17 5.00 8.40 -9.03
N ILE A 18 3.82 8.96 -9.30
CA ILE A 18 3.59 10.41 -9.28
C ILE A 18 2.38 10.67 -8.38
N GLY A 19 2.64 10.83 -7.09
CA GLY A 19 1.61 11.05 -6.11
C GLY A 19 2.15 11.70 -4.84
N THR A 20 3.01 12.71 -4.95
CA THR A 20 3.19 13.66 -3.85
C THR A 20 1.88 14.42 -3.72
N SER A 21 1.07 14.06 -2.74
CA SER A 21 -0.16 14.79 -2.44
C SER A 21 -0.23 15.01 -0.95
N SER A 22 -0.78 16.15 -0.58
CA SER A 22 -0.89 16.76 0.76
C SER A 22 -1.63 15.93 1.83
N GLN A 23 -1.68 14.61 1.67
CA GLN A 23 -2.08 13.64 2.68
C GLN A 23 -0.96 13.49 3.75
N PRO A 24 -1.28 13.03 4.97
CA PRO A 24 -0.26 12.61 5.91
C PRO A 24 0.77 11.74 5.19
N SER A 25 2.06 11.98 5.45
CA SER A 25 3.14 11.23 4.81
C SER A 25 2.85 9.72 4.88
N GLU A 26 3.26 8.97 3.88
CA GLU A 26 3.01 7.53 3.77
C GLU A 26 3.44 6.80 5.05
N LEU A 27 4.55 7.26 5.64
CA LEU A 27 5.04 6.84 6.95
C LEU A 27 4.10 7.18 8.10
N ALA A 28 3.50 8.37 8.14
CA ALA A 28 2.52 8.73 9.16
C ALA A 28 1.25 7.86 9.06
N GLN A 29 0.77 7.58 7.84
CA GLN A 29 -0.38 6.69 7.63
C GLN A 29 -0.08 5.26 8.08
N ALA A 30 1.11 4.75 7.76
CA ALA A 30 1.57 3.44 8.20
C ALA A 30 1.68 3.36 9.72
N LYS A 31 2.29 4.36 10.37
CA LYS A 31 2.39 4.42 11.84
C LYS A 31 1.03 4.47 12.50
N ALA A 32 0.10 5.28 11.97
CA ALA A 32 -1.27 5.36 12.48
C ALA A 32 -2.02 4.03 12.34
N LEU A 33 -1.86 3.34 11.19
CA LEU A 33 -2.44 2.01 10.98
C LEU A 33 -1.92 1.01 12.02
N ILE A 34 -0.59 0.91 12.18
CA ILE A 34 0.00 -0.04 13.13
C ILE A 34 -0.43 0.29 14.56
N SER A 35 -0.39 1.55 14.97
CA SER A 35 -0.83 1.96 16.31
C SER A 35 -2.31 1.67 16.58
N ALA A 36 -3.18 1.74 15.57
CA ALA A 36 -4.58 1.35 15.71
C ALA A 36 -4.71 -0.17 15.90
N VAL A 37 -3.97 -0.97 15.14
CA VAL A 37 -3.95 -2.43 15.25
C VAL A 37 -3.38 -2.89 16.60
N ASP A 38 -2.29 -2.27 17.06
CA ASP A 38 -1.65 -2.60 18.34
C ASP A 38 -2.58 -2.32 19.54
N ARG A 39 -3.52 -1.39 19.39
CA ARG A 39 -4.58 -1.12 20.37
C ARG A 39 -5.79 -2.06 20.25
N GLY A 40 -5.71 -3.09 19.41
CA GLY A 40 -6.78 -4.06 19.16
C GLY A 40 -7.75 -3.68 18.04
N GLY A 41 -7.45 -2.64 17.25
CA GLY A 41 -8.28 -2.23 16.11
C GLY A 41 -8.16 -3.21 14.94
N ILE A 42 -9.28 -3.53 14.29
CA ILE A 42 -9.32 -4.42 13.13
C ILE A 42 -9.50 -3.59 11.84
N PRO A 43 -8.60 -3.68 10.86
CA PRO A 43 -8.76 -2.96 9.60
C PRO A 43 -9.93 -3.48 8.79
N LEU A 44 -11.00 -2.69 8.68
CA LEU A 44 -12.21 -3.05 7.95
C LEU A 44 -12.06 -3.00 6.42
N ASN A 45 -10.95 -2.43 5.92
CA ASN A 45 -10.71 -2.27 4.49
C ASN A 45 -9.31 -2.82 4.09
N PRO A 46 -9.24 -4.07 3.62
CA PRO A 46 -8.02 -4.70 3.11
C PRO A 46 -7.36 -3.91 1.97
N ALA A 47 -8.15 -3.29 1.10
CA ALA A 47 -7.64 -2.54 -0.04
C ALA A 47 -6.88 -1.29 0.43
N ARG A 48 -7.34 -0.64 1.52
CA ARG A 48 -6.65 0.50 2.14
C ARG A 48 -5.32 0.09 2.77
N VAL A 49 -5.28 -1.05 3.48
CA VAL A 49 -4.03 -1.60 4.03
C VAL A 49 -3.01 -1.87 2.91
N ASN A 50 -3.46 -2.50 1.83
CA ASN A 50 -2.64 -2.74 0.64
C ASN A 50 -2.17 -1.45 -0.05
N ALA A 51 -2.97 -0.38 -0.03
CA ALA A 51 -2.57 0.90 -0.59
C ALA A 51 -1.43 1.53 0.23
N ILE A 52 -1.52 1.48 1.56
CA ILE A 52 -0.48 1.98 2.47
C ILE A 52 0.82 1.19 2.27
N ALA A 53 0.76 -0.14 2.21
CA ALA A 53 1.93 -0.97 1.95
C ALA A 53 2.62 -0.60 0.62
N ARG A 54 1.83 -0.41 -0.44
CA ARG A 54 2.36 -0.01 -1.75
C ARG A 54 2.92 1.42 -1.76
N ALA A 55 2.35 2.32 -0.96
CA ALA A 55 2.86 3.67 -0.79
C ALA A 55 4.22 3.68 -0.06
N LEU A 56 4.46 2.72 0.83
CA LEU A 56 5.77 2.44 1.44
C LEU A 56 6.76 1.74 0.50
N GLY A 57 6.39 1.48 -0.77
CA GLY A 57 7.22 0.75 -1.72
C GLY A 57 7.23 -0.77 -1.54
N LEU A 58 6.32 -1.33 -0.71
CA LEU A 58 6.18 -2.77 -0.56
C LEU A 58 5.37 -3.37 -1.70
N GLU A 59 5.85 -4.48 -2.26
CA GLU A 59 5.07 -5.27 -3.20
C GLU A 59 4.09 -6.18 -2.43
N VAL A 60 2.79 -5.99 -2.66
CA VAL A 60 1.73 -6.79 -2.03
C VAL A 60 0.69 -7.23 -3.04
N SER A 61 0.44 -8.54 -3.03
CA SER A 61 -0.61 -9.17 -3.84
C SER A 61 -1.97 -8.61 -3.44
N ARG A 62 -2.89 -8.53 -4.41
CA ARG A 62 -4.30 -8.18 -4.11
C ARG A 62 -5.00 -9.24 -3.27
N LYS A 63 -4.46 -10.46 -3.24
CA LYS A 63 -4.96 -11.61 -2.47
C LYS A 63 -4.16 -11.87 -1.19
N ALA A 64 -3.18 -11.01 -0.86
CA ALA A 64 -2.42 -11.17 0.37
C ALA A 64 -3.35 -11.09 1.58
N ALA A 65 -3.06 -11.88 2.61
CA ALA A 65 -3.76 -11.76 3.88
C ALA A 65 -3.50 -10.37 4.48
N VAL A 66 -4.49 -9.82 5.18
CA VAL A 66 -4.39 -8.47 5.75
C VAL A 66 -3.33 -8.44 6.83
N GLU A 67 -3.32 -9.46 7.68
CA GLU A 67 -2.39 -9.68 8.78
C GLU A 67 -0.95 -9.74 8.26
N GLU A 68 -0.71 -10.55 7.23
CA GLU A 68 0.58 -10.66 6.56
C GLU A 68 1.05 -9.31 5.98
N THR A 69 0.12 -8.49 5.49
CA THR A 69 0.41 -7.14 5.00
C THR A 69 0.75 -6.18 6.14
N ILE A 70 0.05 -6.27 7.27
CA ILE A 70 0.33 -5.49 8.48
C ILE A 70 1.74 -5.81 9.00
N GLU A 71 2.12 -7.09 9.04
CA GLU A 71 3.46 -7.52 9.46
C GLU A 71 4.56 -6.93 8.57
N ARG A 72 4.35 -6.94 7.24
CA ARG A 72 5.29 -6.31 6.30
C ARG A 72 5.42 -4.81 6.52
N ILE A 73 4.30 -4.12 6.79
CA ILE A 73 4.31 -2.69 7.14
C ILE A 73 5.09 -2.45 8.43
N ARG A 74 4.88 -3.27 9.48
CA ARG A 74 5.67 -3.18 10.73
C ARG A 74 7.16 -3.32 10.45
N ALA A 75 7.56 -4.35 9.72
CA ALA A 75 8.96 -4.58 9.37
C ALA A 75 9.57 -3.41 8.58
N ALA A 76 8.80 -2.81 7.67
CA ALA A 76 9.24 -1.65 6.91
C ALA A 76 9.45 -0.42 7.80
N LEU A 77 8.56 -0.18 8.77
CA LEU A 77 8.70 0.91 9.73
C LEU A 77 9.92 0.75 10.63
N ILE A 78 10.24 -0.48 11.05
CA ILE A 78 11.43 -0.78 11.86
C ILE A 78 12.72 -0.45 11.09
N ARG A 79 12.77 -0.73 9.78
CA ARG A 79 13.95 -0.42 8.94
C ARG A 79 14.11 1.07 8.63
N ALA A 80 13.03 1.85 8.74
CA ALA A 80 13.00 3.27 8.37
C ALA A 80 13.25 4.21 9.57
N GLY A 81 13.33 3.66 10.78
CA GLY A 81 13.78 4.36 11.99
C GLY A 81 15.23 4.03 12.31
#